data_AF-A0A511UTF4-F1
#
_entry.id   AF-A0A511UTF4-F1
#
_cell.length_a   1.000
_cell.length_b   1.000
_cell.length_c   1.000
_cell.angle_alpha   90.00
_cell.angle_beta   90.00
_cell.angle_gamma   90.00
#
_symmetry.space_group_name_H-M   'P 1'
#
loop_
_entity.id
_entity.type
_entity.pdbx_description
1 polymer ?
#
loop_
_entity_poly.entity_id
_entity_poly.type
_entity_poly.pdbx_seq_one_letter_code
_entity_poly.pdbx_strand_id
1 'polypeptide(L)' 'MHNKCKEFNRDMPTEMKLHYNVQSNKLNGRYRYDLVYSNDELLHPNDIFNEWFEEVKKEIEK' A
#
# COMPACT_ATOMS: atom_id res chain seq x y z
N MET A 1 5.94 -0.55 -13.91
CA MET A 1 4.78 0.11 -13.27
C MET A 1 4.32 1.32 -14.07
N HIS A 2 5.09 2.41 -14.14
CA HIS A 2 4.72 3.66 -14.84
C HIS A 2 4.16 3.48 -16.26
N ASN A 3 4.86 2.74 -17.12
CA ASN A 3 4.39 2.48 -18.49
C ASN A 3 3.04 1.76 -18.52
N LYS A 4 2.81 0.84 -17.58
CA LYS A 4 1.55 0.11 -17.47
C LYS A 4 0.41 1.00 -16.99
N CYS A 5 0.66 1.90 -16.05
CA CYS A 5 -0.31 2.92 -15.63
C CYS A 5 -0.72 3.80 -16.82
N LYS A 6 0.26 4.28 -17.59
CA LYS A 6 0.02 5.05 -18.82
C LYS A 6 -0.79 4.29 -19.87
N GLU A 7 -0.50 3.01 -20.10
CA GLU A 7 -1.27 2.15 -21.04
C GLU A 7 -2.76 2.10 -20.68
N PHE A 8 -3.09 2.12 -19.38
CA PHE A 8 -4.49 2.14 -18.90
C PHE A 8 -5.02 3.55 -18.59
N ASN A 9 -4.32 4.59 -19.06
CA ASN A 9 -4.69 5.99 -18.86
C ASN A 9 -4.91 6.36 -17.39
N ARG A 10 -4.07 5.81 -16.51
CA ARG A 10 -4.05 6.02 -15.06
C ARG A 10 -2.74 6.69 -14.65
N ASP A 11 -2.82 7.57 -13.67
CA ASP A 11 -1.63 8.10 -13.03
C ASP A 11 -0.90 7.02 -12.21
N MET A 12 0.36 7.28 -11.87
CA MET A 12 1.08 6.43 -10.93
C MET A 12 0.51 6.68 -9.52
N PRO A 13 0.04 5.64 -8.81
CA PRO A 13 -0.37 5.80 -7.41
C PRO A 13 0.80 6.31 -6.56
N THR A 14 0.46 7.11 -5.56
CA THR A 14 1.38 7.64 -4.56
C THR A 14 1.72 6.60 -3.49
N GLU A 15 0.84 5.63 -3.27
CA GLU A 15 1.06 4.49 -2.38
C GLU A 15 0.38 3.22 -2.93
N MET A 16 1.07 2.09 -2.77
CA MET A 16 0.58 0.76 -3.13
C MET A 16 0.77 -0.20 -1.96
N LYS A 17 -0.32 -0.72 -1.40
CA LYS A 17 -0.31 -1.76 -0.36
C LYS A 17 -0.79 -3.08 -0.96
N LEU A 18 0.08 -4.09 -0.97
CA LEU A 18 -0.20 -5.41 -1.55
C LEU A 18 -0.10 -6.49 -0.45
N HIS A 19 -1.19 -7.20 -0.19
CA HIS A 19 -1.23 -8.31 0.78
C HIS A 19 -1.60 -9.60 0.07
N TYR A 20 -0.67 -10.57 0.09
CA TYR A 20 -0.87 -11.89 -0.49
C TYR A 20 -1.12 -12.93 0.60
N ASN A 21 -2.26 -13.61 0.53
CA ASN A 21 -2.62 -14.71 1.42
C ASN A 21 -2.36 -16.05 0.72
N VAL A 22 -1.36 -16.78 1.20
CA VAL A 22 -0.94 -18.08 0.65
C VAL A 22 -1.98 -19.19 0.84
N GLN A 23 -2.72 -19.17 1.95
CA GLN A 23 -3.70 -20.22 2.27
C GLN A 23 -4.90 -20.18 1.31
N SER A 24 -5.31 -18.98 0.93
CA SER A 24 -6.42 -18.77 -0.01
C SER A 24 -5.99 -18.52 -1.45
N ASN A 25 -4.67 -18.44 -1.71
CA ASN A 25 -4.09 -18.07 -3.01
C ASN A 25 -4.66 -16.74 -3.56
N LYS A 26 -4.88 -15.75 -2.68
CA LYS A 26 -5.50 -14.46 -3.01
C LYS A 26 -4.53 -13.30 -2.80
N LEU A 27 -4.49 -12.39 -3.77
CA LEU A 27 -3.79 -11.11 -3.67
C LEU A 27 -4.82 -9.99 -3.50
N ASN A 28 -4.71 -9.22 -2.42
CA ASN A 28 -5.45 -7.99 -2.22
C ASN A 28 -4.53 -6.79 -2.44
N GLY A 29 -4.92 -5.87 -3.32
CA GLY A 29 -4.20 -4.63 -3.57
C GLY A 29 -5.04 -3.42 -3.23
N ARG A 30 -4.51 -2.51 -2.43
CA ARG A 30 -5.07 -1.18 -2.17
C ARG A 30 -4.15 -0.13 -2.78
N TYR A 31 -4.72 0.78 -3.55
CA TYR A 31 -4.00 1.84 -4.25
C TYR A 31 -4.53 3.17 -3.77
N ARG A 32 -3.63 4.10 -3.44
CA ARG A 32 -3.95 5.48 -3.08
C ARG A 32 -3.25 6.42 -4.05
N TYR A 33 -3.97 7.48 -4.42
CA TYR A 33 -3.52 8.50 -5.36
C TYR A 33 -3.36 9.88 -4.70
N ASP A 34 -3.93 10.06 -3.49
CA ASP A 34 -3.72 11.25 -2.67
C ASP A 34 -2.26 11.36 -2.25
N LEU A 35 -1.75 12.58 -2.01
CA LEU A 35 -0.37 12.77 -1.60
C LEU A 35 -0.09 12.05 -0.26
N VAL A 36 0.78 11.03 -0.30
CA VAL A 36 1.19 10.24 0.89
C VAL A 36 2.54 10.70 1.44
N TYR A 37 3.17 11.69 0.82
CA TYR A 37 4.37 12.29 1.35
C TYR A 37 4.05 12.99 2.67
N SER A 38 4.47 12.34 3.74
CA SER A 38 4.68 12.97 5.01
C SER A 38 5.63 14.16 4.79
N ASN A 39 5.10 15.38 4.90
CA ASN A 39 5.94 16.55 5.12
C ASN A 39 6.45 16.60 6.58
N ASP A 40 6.21 15.53 7.35
CA ASP A 40 6.71 15.36 8.71
C ASP A 40 8.12 14.78 8.65
N GLU A 41 9.09 15.57 9.14
CA GLU A 41 10.51 15.21 9.20
C GLU A 41 10.78 14.03 10.14
N LEU A 42 9.84 13.70 11.03
CA LEU A 42 9.97 12.65 12.04
C LEU A 42 9.32 11.33 11.61
N LEU A 43 8.38 11.36 10.66
CA LEU A 43 7.71 10.14 10.22
C LEU A 43 8.55 9.41 9.18
N HIS A 44 9.19 8.33 9.59
CA HIS A 44 10.03 7.54 8.71
C HIS A 44 9.20 6.52 7.91
N PRO A 45 9.70 6.08 6.74
CA PRO A 45 9.05 5.02 5.96
C PRO A 45 8.77 3.74 6.76
N ASN A 46 9.62 3.42 7.75
CA ASN A 46 9.42 2.27 8.63
C ASN A 46 8.19 2.43 9.52
N ASP A 47 7.87 3.63 9.98
CA ASP A 47 6.72 3.88 10.85
C ASP A 47 5.42 3.62 10.06
N ILE A 48 5.36 4.15 8.83
CA ILE A 48 4.24 3.93 7.90
C ILE A 48 4.07 2.44 7.58
N PHE A 49 5.18 1.72 7.39
CA PHE A 49 5.14 0.28 7.15
C PHE A 49 4.63 -0.48 8.38
N ASN A 50 5.18 -0.20 9.56
CA ASN A 50 4.80 -0.86 10.80
C ASN A 50 3.32 -0.62 11.14
N GLU A 51 2.83 0.60 10.95
CA GLU A 51 1.41 0.93 11.11
C GLU A 51 0.54 0.05 10.22
N TRP A 52 0.85 -0.01 8.92
CA TRP A 52 0.12 -0.87 7.99
C TRP A 52 0.22 -2.36 8.33
N PHE A 53 1.40 -2.83 8.76
CA PHE A 53 1.59 -4.22 9.15
C PHE A 53 0.69 -4.60 10.34
N GLU A 54 0.62 -3.74 11.36
CA GLU A 54 -0.27 -3.94 12.50
C GLU A 54 -1.75 -3.87 12.12
N GLU A 55 -2.15 -3.03 11.16
CA GLU A 55 -3.50 -3.03 10.59
C GLU A 55 -3.84 -4.39 9.96
N VAL A 56 -2.96 -4.92 9.10
CA VAL A 56 -3.17 -6.21 8.42
C VAL A 56 -3.24 -7.35 9.43
N LYS A 57 -2.37 -7.33 10.46
CA LYS A 57 -2.40 -8.32 11.54
C LYS A 57 -3.73 -8.31 12.28
N LYS A 58 -4.26 -7.14 12.62
CA LYS A 58 -5.59 -6.98 13.25
C LYS A 58 -6.74 -7.41 12.34
N GLU A 59 -6.61 -7.29 11.01
CA GLU A 59 -7.61 -7.82 10.06
C GLU A 59 -7.63 -9.37 10.06
N ILE A 60 -6.50 -10.03 10.35
CA ILE A 60 -6.37 -11.49 10.39
C ILE A 60 -6.82 -12.08 11.75
N GLU A 61 -6.56 -11.36 12.85
CA GLU A 61 -6.87 -11.82 14.21
C GLU A 61 -8.35 -11.62 14.63
N LYS A 62 -9.16 -10.94 13.80
CA LYS A 62 -10.61 -10.78 13.99
C LYS A 62 -11.39 -12.02 13.55
#